data_AF-A0A7C4VB00-F1
#
_entry.id   AF-A0A7C4VB00-F1
#
_cell.length_a   1.000
_cell.length_b   1.000
_cell.length_c   1.000
_cell.angle_alpha   90.00
_cell.angle_beta   90.00
_cell.angle_gamma   90.00
#
_symmetry.space_group_name_H-M   'P 1'
#
loop_
_entity.id
_entity.type
_entity.pdbx_description
1 polymer ?
#
loop_
_entity_poly.entity_id
_entity_poly.type
_entity_poly.pdbx_seq_one_letter_code
_entity_poly.pdbx_strand_id
1 'polypeptide(L)'
;MNPTADFGSTALGAFARAAGLAALTIGAALAAVFAFAAALVVGFMILGAAIAMRFAPRRQRASGPEVLEARRTPTGWVVETATRPKA
;
A
#
# COMPACT_ATOMS: atom_id res chain seq x y z
N MET A 1 11.33 41.06 -43.44
CA MET A 1 11.25 40.72 -42.00
C MET A 1 10.39 41.78 -41.35
N ASN A 2 9.25 41.40 -40.79
CA ASN A 2 8.30 42.35 -40.22
C ASN A 2 8.46 42.29 -38.68
N PRO A 3 9.25 43.19 -38.07
CA PRO A 3 9.75 43.03 -36.71
C PRO A 3 8.61 42.85 -35.69
N THR A 4 7.47 43.49 -35.91
CA THR A 4 6.27 43.37 -35.07
C THR A 4 5.67 41.97 -35.03
N ALA A 5 5.74 41.21 -36.12
CA ALA A 5 5.24 39.82 -36.17
C ALA A 5 6.18 38.87 -35.39
N ASP A 6 7.49 39.11 -35.44
CA ASP A 6 8.49 38.32 -34.71
C ASP A 6 8.40 38.53 -33.19
N PHE A 7 8.10 39.77 -32.75
CA PHE A 7 7.80 40.06 -31.33
C PHE A 7 6.53 39.38 -30.84
N GLY A 8 5.47 39.34 -31.65
CA GLY A 8 4.21 38.67 -31.29
C GLY A 8 4.38 37.16 -31.12
N SER A 9 5.11 36.52 -32.04
CA SER A 9 5.40 35.08 -32.00
C SER A 9 6.25 34.68 -30.78
N THR A 10 7.28 35.47 -30.47
CA THR A 10 8.16 35.21 -29.32
C THR A 10 7.45 35.42 -27.99
N ALA A 11 6.63 36.48 -27.87
CA ALA A 11 5.84 36.74 -26.67
C ALA A 11 4.79 35.64 -26.43
N LEU A 12 4.09 35.19 -27.48
CA LEU A 12 3.09 34.14 -27.38
C LEU A 12 3.72 32.78 -27.01
N GLY A 13 4.88 32.46 -27.60
CA GLY A 13 5.62 31.24 -27.27
C GLY A 13 6.13 31.23 -25.82
N ALA A 14 6.63 32.38 -25.34
CA ALA A 14 7.04 32.52 -23.94
C ALA A 14 5.85 32.38 -22.98
N PHE A 15 4.71 33.02 -23.30
CA PHE A 15 3.48 32.91 -22.52
C PHE A 15 2.96 31.47 -22.47
N ALA A 16 2.90 30.77 -23.61
CA ALA A 16 2.44 29.39 -23.68
C ALA A 16 3.31 28.45 -22.82
N ARG A 17 4.63 28.65 -22.83
CA ARG A 17 5.55 27.90 -21.95
C ARG A 17 5.34 28.23 -20.48
N ALA A 18 5.17 29.51 -20.14
CA ALA A 18 4.89 29.93 -18.78
C ALA A 18 3.56 29.35 -18.26
N ALA A 19 2.51 29.38 -19.08
CA ALA A 19 1.22 28.78 -18.78
C ALA A 19 1.33 27.26 -18.60
N GLY A 20 2.09 26.59 -19.47
CA GLY A 20 2.37 25.15 -19.34
C GLY A 20 3.10 24.81 -18.04
N LEU A 21 4.11 25.59 -17.67
CA LEU A 21 4.82 25.43 -16.39
C LEU A 21 3.91 25.69 -15.20
N ALA A 22 3.05 26.72 -15.26
CA ALA A 22 2.09 27.02 -14.21
C ALA A 22 1.07 25.88 -14.02
N ALA A 23 0.56 25.31 -15.12
CA ALA A 23 -0.33 24.17 -15.06
C ALA A 23 0.36 22.94 -14.45
N LEU A 24 1.62 22.69 -14.84
CA LEU A 24 2.41 21.58 -14.31
C LEU A 24 2.70 21.73 -12.81
N THR A 25 3.07 22.93 -12.35
CA THR A 25 3.35 23.18 -10.93
C THR A 25 2.09 23.04 -10.08
N ILE A 26 0.94 23.53 -10.56
CA ILE A 26 -0.35 23.34 -9.90
C ILE A 26 -0.72 21.86 -9.83
N GLY A 27 -0.60 21.14 -10.95
CA GLY A 27 -0.86 19.70 -11.00
C GLY A 27 0.03 18.91 -10.03
N ALA A 28 1.33 19.24 -9.98
CA ALA A 28 2.27 18.62 -9.06
C ALA A 28 1.91 18.90 -7.59
N ALA A 29 1.53 20.13 -7.25
CA ALA A 29 1.09 20.48 -5.91
C ALA A 29 -0.17 19.69 -5.49
N LEU A 30 -1.16 19.59 -6.38
CA LEU A 30 -2.38 18.80 -6.13
C LEU A 30 -2.06 17.31 -5.94
N ALA A 31 -1.20 16.75 -6.80
CA ALA A 31 -0.77 15.37 -6.69
C ALA A 31 -0.02 15.11 -5.37
N ALA A 32 0.82 16.04 -4.93
CA ALA A 32 1.54 15.95 -3.66
C ALA A 32 0.58 15.95 -2.45
N VAL A 33 -0.43 16.83 -2.45
CA VAL A 33 -1.45 16.86 -1.40
C VAL A 33 -2.24 15.55 -1.35
N PHE A 34 -2.62 15.02 -2.51
CA PHE A 34 -3.30 13.73 -2.60
C PHE A 34 -2.44 12.57 -2.12
N ALA A 35 -1.18 12.52 -2.54
CA ALA A 35 -0.22 11.51 -2.10
C ALA A 35 0.02 11.58 -0.59
N PHE A 36 0.09 12.78 -0.02
CA PHE A 36 0.21 12.98 1.42
C PHE A 36 -1.01 12.45 2.17
N ALA A 37 -2.22 12.76 1.71
CA ALA A 37 -3.45 12.23 2.29
C ALA A 37 -3.50 10.70 2.22
N ALA A 38 -3.14 10.11 1.07
CA ALA A 38 -3.05 8.66 0.91
C ALA A 38 -2.03 8.03 1.87
N ALA A 39 -0.86 8.66 2.02
CA ALA A 39 0.17 8.21 2.95
C ALA A 39 -0.31 8.25 4.40
N LEU A 40 -1.09 9.27 4.80
CA LEU A 40 -1.71 9.32 6.12
C LEU A 40 -2.68 8.17 6.33
N VAL A 41 -3.58 7.90 5.38
CA VAL A 41 -4.56 6.81 5.47
C VAL A 41 -3.85 5.45 5.62
N VAL A 42 -2.88 5.18 4.75
CA VAL A 42 -2.09 3.94 4.81
C VAL A 42 -1.29 3.86 6.11
N GLY A 43 -0.69 4.98 6.53
CA GLY A 43 0.03 5.08 7.80
C GLY A 43 -0.86 4.77 9.00
N PHE A 44 -2.08 5.30 9.04
CA PHE A 44 -3.07 4.98 10.08
C PHE A 44 -3.52 3.52 10.01
N MET A 45 -3.70 2.94 8.82
CA MET A 45 -4.01 1.50 8.71
C MET A 45 -2.88 0.65 9.29
N ILE A 46 -1.62 0.94 8.95
CA ILE A 46 -0.46 0.22 9.44
C ILE A 46 -0.32 0.40 10.96
N LEU A 47 -0.47 1.63 11.45
CA LEU A 47 -0.42 1.94 12.87
C LEU A 47 -1.54 1.22 13.63
N GLY A 48 -2.76 1.23 13.10
CA GLY A 48 -3.91 0.50 13.64
C GLY A 48 -3.67 -1.01 13.67
N ALA A 49 -3.10 -1.58 12.60
CA ALA A 49 -2.73 -2.99 12.56
C ALA A 49 -1.64 -3.32 13.59
N ALA A 50 -0.63 -2.46 13.75
CA ALA A 50 0.44 -2.64 14.72
C ALA A 50 -0.10 -2.58 16.16
N ILE A 51 -0.98 -1.61 16.46
CA ILE A 51 -1.68 -1.50 17.74
C ILE A 51 -2.54 -2.74 17.98
N ALA A 52 -3.33 -3.16 16.99
CA ALA A 52 -4.16 -4.36 17.09
C ALA A 52 -3.31 -5.62 17.35
N MET A 53 -2.16 -5.78 16.70
CA MET A 53 -1.24 -6.89 16.97
C MET A 53 -0.57 -6.78 18.35
N ARG A 54 -0.29 -5.56 18.82
CA ARG A 54 0.32 -5.31 20.13
C ARG A 54 -0.62 -5.68 21.27
N PHE A 55 -1.91 -5.38 21.11
CA PHE A 55 -2.94 -5.64 22.12
C PHE A 55 -3.75 -6.90 21.87
N ALA A 56 -3.58 -7.56 20.71
CA ALA A 56 -4.15 -8.86 20.49
C ALA A 56 -3.59 -9.80 21.57
N PRO A 57 -4.44 -10.46 22.37
CA PRO A 57 -3.98 -11.61 23.12
C PRO A 57 -3.34 -12.51 22.08
N ARG A 58 -2.08 -12.88 22.30
CA ARG A 58 -1.32 -13.82 21.49
C ARG A 58 -2.09 -15.13 21.52
N ARG A 59 -3.18 -15.24 20.75
CA ARG A 59 -3.80 -16.50 20.41
C ARG A 59 -2.63 -17.24 19.81
N GLN A 60 -2.16 -18.24 20.55
CA GLN A 60 -1.34 -19.30 20.02
C GLN A 60 -2.14 -19.82 18.82
N ARG A 61 -1.96 -19.19 17.65
CA ARG A 61 -1.99 -19.91 16.40
C ARG A 61 -1.03 -21.04 16.69
N ALA A 62 -1.56 -22.27 16.68
CA ALA A 62 -0.74 -23.45 16.61
C ALA A 62 0.19 -23.25 15.39
N SER A 63 1.34 -22.64 15.64
CA SER A 63 2.36 -22.30 14.65
C SER A 63 3.60 -23.15 14.89
N GLY A 64 3.39 -24.36 15.40
CA GLY A 64 4.17 -25.49 14.94
C GLY A 64 3.37 -26.15 13.83
N PRO A 65 4.01 -26.91 12.92
CA PRO A 65 3.27 -27.89 12.13
C PRO A 65 2.42 -28.67 13.13
N GLU A 66 1.11 -28.77 12.92
CA GLU A 66 0.33 -29.79 13.57
C GLU A 66 0.96 -31.11 13.10
N VAL A 67 1.93 -31.60 13.88
CA VAL A 67 2.63 -32.84 13.57
C VAL A 67 1.57 -33.91 13.76
N LEU A 68 0.89 -34.21 12.66
CA LEU A 68 0.08 -35.41 12.53
C LEU A 68 1.08 -36.56 12.70
N GLU A 69 1.18 -37.10 13.91
CA GLU A 69 1.98 -38.29 14.17
C GLU A 69 1.35 -39.45 13.40
N ALA A 70 1.83 -39.64 12.18
CA ALA A 70 1.45 -40.77 11.35
C ALA A 70 2.28 -41.97 11.83
N ARG A 71 1.67 -42.85 12.62
CA ARG A 71 2.29 -44.10 13.05
C ARG A 71 1.87 -45.20 12.09
N ARG A 72 2.84 -45.97 11.58
CA ARG A 72 2.56 -47.18 10.79
C ARG A 72 2.23 -48.33 11.74
N THR A 73 0.98 -48.78 11.74
CA THR A 73 0.55 -50.00 12.44
C THR A 73 0.56 -51.18 11.47
N PRO A 74 0.59 -52.43 11.96
CA PRO A 74 0.48 -53.62 11.09
C PRO A 74 -0.81 -53.65 10.25
N THR A 75 -1.82 -52.88 10.65
CA THR A 75 -3.14 -52.78 10.01
C THR A 75 -3.25 -51.62 9.02
N GLY A 76 -2.26 -50.74 8.92
CA GLY A 76 -2.27 -49.59 8.01
C GLY A 76 -1.59 -48.34 8.57
N TRP A 77 -1.78 -47.21 7.89
CA TRP A 77 -1.38 -45.91 8.41
C TRP A 77 -2.49 -45.32 9.25
N VAL A 78 -2.20 -44.99 10.51
CA VAL A 78 -3.14 -44.31 11.42
C VAL A 78 -2.63 -42.89 11.64
N VAL A 79 -3.54 -41.92 11.53
CA VAL A 79 -3.27 -40.49 11.73
C VAL A 79 -4.11 -40.03 12.91
N GLU A 80 -3.47 -39.73 14.04
CA GLU A 80 -4.15 -39.22 15.22
C GLU A 80 -4.34 -37.70 15.07
N THR A 81 -5.61 -37.26 14.99
CA THR A 81 -5.95 -35.84 15.05
C THR A 81 -6.29 -35.50 16.50
N ALA A 82 -5.56 -34.56 17.10
CA ALA A 82 -5.86 -34.09 18.44
C ALA A 82 -7.17 -33.28 18.39
N THR A 83 -8.31 -33.95 18.59
CA THR A 83 -9.61 -33.28 18.62
C THR A 83 -9.69 -32.45 19.90
N ARG A 84 -9.39 -31.15 19.81
CA ARG A 84 -9.47 -30.23 20.96
C ARG A 84 -10.95 -30.00 21.29
N PRO A 85 -11.40 -30.17 22.56
CA PRO A 85 -12.78 -29.90 22.93
C PRO A 85 -13.08 -28.41 22.78
N LYS A 86 -14.21 -28.12 22.15
CA LYS A 86 -14.77 -26.78 21.95
C LYS A 86 -15.30 -26.28 23.30
N ALA A 87 -14.57 -25.35 23.93
CA ALA A 87 -15.05 -24.55 25.05
C ALA A 87 -15.67 -23.25 24.53
#